data_AF-A0A1Y4LBC4-F1
#
_entry.id   AF-A0A1Y4LBC4-F1
#
_cell.length_a   1.000
_cell.length_b   1.000
_cell.length_c   1.000
_cell.angle_alpha   90.00
_cell.angle_beta   90.00
_cell.angle_gamma   90.00
#
_symmetry.space_group_name_H-M   'P 1'
#
loop_
_entity.id
_entity.type
_entity.pdbx_description
1 polymer ?
#
loop_
_entity_poly.entity_id
_entity_poly.type
_entity_poly.pdbx_seq_one_letter_code
_entity_poly.pdbx_strand_id
1 'polypeptide(L)'
;MIRFSGLEVRPVSSVTSYPVCRIDRVLVSAYQTLYGDVLYECLGGRLGSEELVPLSRDTKDFREAWAIKVQYDRLIEEARREENLRDLSWQKERASG
;
A
#
# COMPACT_ATOMS: atom_id res chain seq x y z
N MET A 1 -19.60 6.47 7.04
CA MET A 1 -18.67 5.46 6.47
C MET A 1 -17.33 5.67 7.17
N ILE A 2 -16.85 4.66 7.90
CA ILE A 2 -15.57 4.73 8.59
C ILE A 2 -14.46 4.90 7.54
N ARG A 3 -13.61 5.91 7.70
CA ARG A 3 -12.55 6.23 6.75
C ARG A 3 -11.29 5.48 7.18
N PHE A 4 -10.94 4.44 6.42
CA PHE A 4 -9.74 3.65 6.66
C PHE A 4 -8.49 4.53 6.84
N SER A 5 -7.81 4.35 7.97
CA SER A 5 -6.65 5.14 8.37
C SER A 5 -5.42 4.87 7.50
N GLY A 6 -5.38 3.75 6.78
CA GLY A 6 -4.27 3.32 5.93
C GLY A 6 -3.40 2.27 6.60
N LEU A 7 -2.86 1.36 5.79
CA LEU A 7 -1.89 0.34 6.19
C LEU A 7 -0.52 1.00 6.38
N GLU A 8 0.08 0.79 7.55
CA GLU A 8 1.43 1.25 7.83
C GLU A 8 2.46 0.37 7.11
N VAL A 9 3.38 0.99 6.38
CA VAL A 9 4.40 0.32 5.59
C VAL A 9 5.75 1.01 5.75
N ARG A 10 6.81 0.21 5.60
CA ARG A 10 8.18 0.71 5.44
C ARG A 10 8.56 0.57 3.97
N PRO A 11 8.73 1.67 3.22
CA PRO A 11 9.09 1.59 1.82
C PRO A 11 10.44 0.93 1.58
N VAL A 12 10.57 0.26 0.44
CA VAL A 12 11.78 -0.46 0.02
C VAL A 12 12.60 0.44 -0.89
N SER A 13 13.78 0.85 -0.45
CA SER A 13 14.70 1.59 -1.30
C SER A 13 16.14 1.25 -0.93
N SER A 14 17.00 1.19 -1.95
CA SER A 14 18.45 1.08 -1.82
C SER A 14 19.15 2.43 -1.72
N VAL A 15 18.45 3.53 -2.04
CA VAL A 15 19.05 4.85 -2.28
C VAL A 15 18.56 5.89 -1.28
N THR A 16 17.32 5.77 -0.80
CA THR A 16 16.67 6.75 0.08
C THR A 16 16.13 6.05 1.33
N SER A 17 16.39 6.63 2.50
CA SER A 17 15.70 6.20 3.72
C SER A 17 14.32 6.85 3.77
N TYR A 18 13.30 6.10 3.38
CA TYR A 18 11.93 6.57 3.50
C TYR A 18 11.44 6.47 4.96
N PRO A 19 10.74 7.49 5.48
CA PRO A 19 10.02 7.34 6.74
C PRO A 19 8.93 6.27 6.59
N VAL A 20 8.54 5.67 7.73
CA VAL A 20 7.35 4.84 7.78
C VAL A 20 6.14 5.70 7.41
N CYS A 21 5.29 5.18 6.53
CA CYS A 21 4.14 5.91 6.01
C CYS A 21 2.91 5.01 5.94
N ARG A 22 1.75 5.61 5.67
CA ARG A 22 0.49 4.88 5.50
C ARG A 22 0.04 4.90 4.05
N ILE A 23 -0.42 3.76 3.56
CA ILE A 23 -0.97 3.58 2.21
C ILE A 23 -2.39 3.02 2.28
N ASP A 24 -3.22 3.33 1.31
CA ASP A 24 -4.57 2.74 1.16
C ASP A 24 -4.86 2.24 -0.27
N ARG A 25 -3.86 2.34 -1.16
CA ARG A 25 -3.87 1.79 -2.50
C ARG A 25 -2.47 1.32 -2.91
N VAL A 26 -2.44 0.40 -3.87
CA VAL A 26 -1.23 -0.15 -4.47
C VAL A 26 -1.41 -0.22 -5.99
N LEU A 27 -0.33 0.04 -6.72
CA LEU A 27 -0.28 -0.06 -8.17
C LEU A 27 1.02 -0.72 -8.63
N VAL A 28 1.00 -1.25 -9.85
CA VAL A 28 2.21 -1.66 -10.55
C VAL A 28 2.50 -0.61 -11.61
N SER A 29 3.69 -0.05 -11.56
CA SER A 29 4.20 0.85 -12.59
C SER A 29 5.09 0.06 -13.54
N ALA A 30 5.02 0.39 -14.83
CA ALA A 30 5.93 -0.10 -15.85
C ALA A 30 6.62 1.11 -16.47
N TYR A 31 7.94 1.07 -16.57
CA TYR A 31 8.72 2.14 -17.17
C TYR A 31 9.86 1.60 -18.02
N GLN A 32 10.24 2.36 -19.04
CA GLN A 32 11.37 2.03 -19.88
C GLN A 32 12.60 2.80 -19.37
N THR A 33 13.69 2.08 -19.14
CA THR A 33 14.98 2.67 -18.80
C THR A 33 15.60 3.36 -20.00
N LEU A 34 16.62 4.20 -19.76
CA LEU A 34 17.41 4.83 -20.83
C LEU A 34 18.10 3.83 -21.77
N TYR A 35 18.29 2.59 -21.33
CA TYR A 35 18.91 1.51 -22.11
C TYR A 35 17.88 0.64 -22.84
N GLY A 36 16.60 0.99 -22.80
CA GLY A 36 15.53 0.29 -23.49
C GLY A 36 14.92 -0.89 -22.73
N ASP A 37 15.50 -1.30 -21.59
CA ASP A 37 14.90 -2.30 -20.70
C ASP A 37 13.56 -1.80 -20.14
N VAL A 38 12.54 -2.66 -20.09
CA VAL A 38 11.29 -2.40 -19.36
C VAL A 38 11.41 -3.00 -17.96
N LEU A 39 11.17 -2.17 -16.95
CA LEU A 39 11.14 -2.56 -15.55
C LEU A 39 9.76 -2.33 -14.96
N TYR A 40 9.45 -3.14 -13.95
CA TYR A 40 8.22 -3.08 -13.19
C TYR A 40 8.53 -2.87 -11.71
N GLU A 41 7.72 -2.05 -11.06
CA GLU A 41 7.81 -1.80 -9.63
C GLU A 41 6.42 -1.79 -9.00
N CYS A 42 6.34 -2.21 -7.74
CA CYS A 42 5.13 -2.11 -6.93
C CYS A 42 5.20 -0.83 -6.10
N LEU A 43 4.20 0.04 -6.25
CA LEU A 43 4.13 1.34 -5.60
C LEU A 43 2.89 1.41 -4.69
N GLY A 44 3.07 1.96 -3.49
CA GLY A 44 2.00 2.24 -2.53
C GLY A 44 1.70 3.73 -2.47
N GLY A 45 0.46 4.11 -2.14
CA GLY A 45 0.11 5.51 -1.92
C GLY A 45 -1.22 5.71 -1.24
N ARG A 46 -1.67 6.96 -1.17
CA ARG A 46 -3.00 7.35 -0.67
C ARG A 46 -3.92 7.74 -1.82
N LEU A 47 -5.18 7.32 -1.76
CA LEU A 47 -6.24 7.79 -2.64
C LEU A 47 -6.39 9.31 -2.51
N GLY A 48 -6.28 10.01 -3.64
CA GLY A 48 -6.30 11.48 -3.69
C GLY A 48 -4.94 12.16 -3.44
N SER A 49 -3.85 11.40 -3.26
CA SER A 49 -2.48 11.91 -3.28
C SER A 49 -1.77 11.46 -4.56
N GLU A 50 -0.85 12.29 -5.07
CA GLU A 50 0.08 11.91 -6.14
C GLU A 50 1.35 11.23 -5.60
N GLU A 51 1.57 11.30 -4.29
CA GLU A 51 2.73 10.67 -3.67
C GLU A 51 2.63 9.15 -3.69
N LEU A 52 3.70 8.54 -4.21
CA LEU A 52 3.88 7.10 -4.28
C LEU A 52 5.22 6.72 -3.63
N VAL A 53 5.22 5.59 -2.93
CA VAL A 53 6.41 5.03 -2.29
C VAL A 53 6.67 3.62 -2.79
N PRO A 54 7.94 3.22 -2.96
CA PRO A 54 8.28 1.88 -3.44
C PRO A 54 7.98 0.83 -2.37
N LEU A 55 7.24 -0.22 -2.75
CA LEU A 55 6.97 -1.38 -1.92
C LEU A 55 7.80 -2.61 -2.32
N SER A 56 8.43 -2.56 -3.48
CA SER A 56 9.34 -3.57 -3.99
C SER A 56 10.58 -2.93 -4.60
N ARG A 57 11.60 -3.75 -4.88
CA ARG A 57 12.64 -3.38 -5.83
C ARG A 57 12.08 -3.49 -7.26
N ASP A 58 12.79 -2.89 -8.20
CA ASP A 58 12.54 -3.09 -9.63
C ASP A 58 12.74 -4.56 -10.02
N THR A 59 11.90 -5.04 -10.94
CA THR A 59 12.02 -6.36 -11.55
C THR A 59 11.78 -6.29 -13.07
N LYS A 60 12.34 -7.25 -13.81
CA LYS A 60 12.06 -7.44 -15.23
C LYS A 60 10.79 -8.27 -15.47
N ASP A 61 10.22 -8.91 -14.44
CA ASP A 61 9.01 -9.72 -14.55
C ASP A 61 7.79 -9.02 -13.94
N PHE A 62 6.82 -8.68 -14.78
CA PHE A 62 5.53 -8.14 -14.36
C PHE A 62 4.83 -9.01 -13.31
N ARG A 63 4.92 -10.34 -13.42
CA ARG A 63 4.23 -11.27 -12.52
C ARG A 63 4.77 -11.17 -11.09
N GLU A 64 6.06 -10.91 -10.94
CA GLU A 64 6.68 -10.69 -9.63
C GLU A 64 6.13 -9.41 -8.98
N ALA A 65 6.14 -8.29 -9.71
CA ALA A 65 5.58 -7.02 -9.21
C ALA A 65 4.08 -7.14 -8.90
N TRP A 66 3.32 -7.86 -9.73
CA TRP A 66 1.89 -8.10 -9.53
C TRP A 66 1.60 -8.98 -8.32
N ALA A 67 2.41 -10.01 -8.07
CA ALA A 67 2.26 -10.86 -6.89
C ALA A 67 2.40 -10.04 -5.60
N ILE A 68 3.37 -9.11 -5.56
CA ILE A 68 3.56 -8.19 -4.44
C ILE A 68 2.35 -7.27 -4.28
N LYS A 69 1.82 -6.72 -5.39
CA LYS A 69 0.59 -5.92 -5.37
C LYS A 69 -0.56 -6.70 -4.72
N VAL A 70 -0.81 -7.94 -5.14
CA VAL A 70 -1.89 -8.77 -4.61
C VAL A 70 -1.72 -9.04 -3.11
N GLN A 71 -0.48 -9.20 -2.63
CA GLN A 71 -0.21 -9.35 -1.20
C GLN A 71 -0.60 -8.08 -0.42
N TYR A 72 -0.15 -6.91 -0.86
CA TYR A 72 -0.49 -5.65 -0.18
C TYR A 72 -1.98 -5.29 -0.29
N ASP A 73 -2.64 -5.57 -1.42
CA ASP A 73 -4.10 -5.40 -1.54
C ASP A 73 -4.84 -6.21 -0.47
N ARG A 74 -4.43 -7.47 -0.23
CA ARG A 74 -5.01 -8.30 0.82
C ARG A 74 -4.77 -7.72 2.21
N LEU A 75 -3.55 -7.27 2.50
CA LEU A 75 -3.19 -6.65 3.79
C LEU A 75 -3.99 -5.37 4.04
N ILE A 76 -4.20 -4.54 3.01
CA ILE A 76 -5.03 -3.33 3.10
C ILE A 76 -6.47 -3.69 3.44
N GLU A 77 -7.05 -4.69 2.77
CA GLU A 77 -8.43 -5.10 3.03
C GLU A 77 -8.60 -5.77 4.39
N GLU A 78 -7.62 -6.52 4.86
CA GLU A 78 -7.59 -7.05 6.22
C GLU A 78 -7.53 -5.94 7.26
N ALA A 79 -6.58 -5.01 7.15
CA ALA A 79 -6.44 -3.86 8.04
C ALA A 79 -7.72 -2.99 8.05
N ARG A 80 -8.35 -2.80 6.88
CA ARG A 80 -9.62 -2.07 6.76
C ARG A 80 -10.75 -2.77 7.51
N ARG A 81 -10.84 -4.10 7.42
CA ARG A 81 -11.84 -4.87 8.17
C ARG A 81 -11.61 -4.80 9.67
N GLU A 82 -10.36 -4.92 10.12
CA GLU A 82 -10.02 -4.81 11.54
C GLU A 82 -10.35 -3.44 12.12
N GLU A 83 -10.01 -2.37 11.41
CA GLU A 83 -10.31 -1.00 11.84
C GLU A 83 -11.83 -0.78 11.96
N ASN A 84 -12.60 -1.23 10.96
CA ASN A 84 -14.06 -1.16 11.01
C ASN A 84 -14.66 -1.92 12.20
N LEU A 85 -14.13 -3.11 12.53
CA LEU A 85 -14.60 -3.90 13.67
C LEU A 85 -14.32 -3.20 15.00
N ARG A 86 -13.12 -2.62 15.16
CA ARG A 86 -12.75 -1.85 16.36
C ARG A 86 -13.66 -0.63 16.52
N ASP A 87 -13.90 0.12 15.46
CA ASP A 87 -14.76 1.30 15.53
C ASP A 87 -16.21 0.95 15.89
N LEU A 88 -16.73 -0.17 15.37
CA LEU A 88 -18.06 -0.66 15.74
C LEU A 88 -18.14 -1.12 17.20
N SER A 89 -17.09 -1.74 17.76
CA SER A 89 -17.08 -2.10 19.19
C SER A 89 -17.09 -0.87 20.08
N TRP A 90 -16.26 0.13 19.77
CA TRP A 90 -16.22 1.41 20.50
C TRP A 90 -17.58 2.14 20.48
N GLN A 91 -18.29 2.11 19.35
CA GLN A 91 -19.62 2.71 19.25
C GLN A 91 -20.66 1.99 20.11
N LYS A 92 -20.62 0.66 20.17
CA LYS A 92 -21.54 -0.12 21.01
C LYS A 92 -21.32 0.14 22.50
N GLU A 93 -20.07 0.21 22.95
CA GLU A 93 -19.74 0.50 24.35
C GLU A 93 -20.23 1.89 24.77
N ARG A 94 -20.07 2.90 23.90
CA ARG A 94 -20.57 4.26 24.15
C ARG A 94 -22.09 4.41 24.14
N ALA A 95 -22.81 3.52 23.47
CA ALA A 95 -24.27 3.54 23.41
C ALA A 95 -24.94 2.79 24.58
N SER A 96 -24.17 2.03 25.36
CA SER A 96 -24.66 1.19 26.46
C SER A 96 -24.26 1.67 27.86
N GLY A 97 -23.53 2.78 27.96
CA GLY A 97 -23.26 3.52 29.20
C GLY A 97 -23.83 4.93 29.14
#